data_AF-A0A1L7X0M5-F1
#
_entry.id   AF-A0A1L7X0M5-F1
#
_cell.length_a   1.000
_cell.length_b   1.000
_cell.length_c   1.000
_cell.angle_alpha   90.00
_cell.angle_beta   90.00
_cell.angle_gamma   90.00
#
_symmetry.space_group_name_H-M   'P 1'
#
loop_
_entity.id
_entity.type
_entity.pdbx_description
1 polymer ?
#
loop_
_entity_poly.entity_id
_entity_poly.type
_entity_poly.pdbx_seq_one_letter_code
_entity_poly.pdbx_strand_id
1 'polypeptide(L)'
;MENLSTLLSSATYAASIISSCVLRLTVVYFVRWLPLGPRFLPIINTSAVVYLSTLIIQVFEPRRSVTDRSKSRLATLLLGRYEPRSPISTFLTVLINILCLSVSVDFVYRGHVFYQSEQVTFSRVGYVDSTTARVVVRAPSAPTVQIEYREEVASLWHQGSVISVNESSEFLVVNGIVKLSLPVRFGFDVSEYQTAYRKVYSSPSWSEELKALPWLHTYDDHEITNDWASNDTGLYLAAIPPWKSYQQSGNPTAFREGVNYYSFMKGDVSFFVLDTRRYRSEELMEDGVFKTMLGVEQLADVLHWLETEKGLKVLVSSVPFTRNWRGPESIDNWAGYLVERQMILEKMWKTEGVVVISGDRHEHATTKFQAPDGKSNVVEFSTSPLSQFYQPFDRQYRQDEETDVMIKYHPFGVSKFGVFNFDTSNATQWKVEFELVVDGVKEWEYVWTAERRV
;
A
#
# COMPACT_ATOMS: atom_id res chain seq x y z
N MET A 1 -15.98 -34.84 45.37
CA MET A 1 -15.02 -35.10 44.28
C MET A 1 -15.70 -35.27 42.93
N GLU A 2 -16.82 -35.99 42.85
CA GLU A 2 -17.54 -36.25 41.60
C GLU A 2 -18.03 -34.98 40.87
N ASN A 3 -18.62 -34.02 41.58
CA ASN A 3 -19.06 -32.73 41.00
C ASN A 3 -17.93 -31.89 40.38
N LEU A 4 -16.73 -31.91 41.00
CA LEU A 4 -15.57 -31.16 40.49
C LEU A 4 -15.04 -31.77 39.19
N SER A 5 -14.98 -33.10 39.11
CA SER A 5 -14.52 -33.80 37.90
C SER A 5 -15.46 -33.59 36.70
N THR A 6 -16.78 -33.59 36.92
CA THR A 6 -17.77 -33.37 35.88
C THR A 6 -17.78 -31.91 35.40
N LEU A 7 -17.55 -30.96 36.31
CA LEU A 7 -17.36 -29.56 35.99
C LEU A 7 -16.10 -29.35 35.14
N LEU A 8 -14.98 -29.98 35.52
CA LEU A 8 -13.71 -29.91 34.78
C LEU A 8 -13.84 -30.47 33.37
N SER A 9 -14.43 -31.66 33.20
CA SER A 9 -14.67 -32.27 31.88
C SER A 9 -15.56 -31.38 31.00
N SER A 10 -16.61 -30.80 31.58
CA SER A 10 -17.51 -29.86 30.88
C SER A 10 -16.79 -28.58 30.45
N ALA A 11 -15.93 -28.04 31.33
CA ALA A 11 -15.11 -26.87 31.03
C ALA A 11 -14.08 -27.16 29.93
N THR A 12 -13.40 -28.31 29.95
CA THR A 12 -12.48 -28.75 28.89
C THR A 12 -13.21 -28.90 27.55
N TYR A 13 -14.43 -29.42 27.56
CA TYR A 13 -15.25 -29.54 26.35
C TYR A 13 -15.67 -28.19 25.78
N ALA A 14 -16.12 -27.27 26.62
CA ALA A 14 -16.45 -25.91 26.21
C ALA A 14 -15.22 -25.17 25.67
N ALA A 15 -14.08 -25.27 26.37
CA ALA A 15 -12.82 -24.66 25.95
C ALA A 15 -12.36 -25.17 24.57
N SER A 16 -12.45 -26.48 24.31
CA SER A 16 -12.11 -27.09 23.02
C SER A 16 -12.96 -26.56 21.87
N ILE A 17 -14.28 -26.45 22.07
CA ILE A 17 -15.20 -25.93 21.06
C ILE A 17 -14.93 -24.46 20.79
N ILE A 18 -14.84 -23.64 21.85
CA ILE A 18 -14.61 -22.20 21.74
C ILE A 18 -13.28 -21.95 21.03
N SER A 19 -12.20 -22.61 21.45
CA SER A 19 -10.89 -22.41 20.85
C SER A 19 -10.84 -22.89 19.40
N SER A 20 -11.54 -23.96 19.03
CA SER A 20 -11.64 -24.39 17.63
C SER A 20 -12.42 -23.39 16.77
N CYS A 21 -13.56 -22.90 17.25
CA CYS A 21 -14.37 -21.93 16.52
C CYS A 21 -13.62 -20.61 16.34
N VAL A 22 -12.99 -20.10 17.41
CA VAL A 22 -12.18 -18.88 17.37
C VAL A 22 -11.01 -19.06 16.41
N LEU A 23 -10.25 -20.16 16.50
CA LEU A 23 -9.15 -20.45 15.58
C LEU A 23 -9.62 -20.38 14.12
N ARG A 24 -10.67 -21.13 13.75
CA ARG A 24 -11.14 -21.21 12.36
C ARG A 24 -11.62 -19.85 11.83
N LEU A 25 -12.44 -19.15 12.62
CA LEU A 25 -12.98 -17.83 12.23
C LEU A 25 -11.85 -16.80 12.09
N THR A 26 -10.94 -16.75 13.06
CA THR A 26 -9.83 -15.81 13.05
C THR A 26 -8.85 -16.08 11.91
N VAL A 27 -8.54 -17.35 11.60
CA VAL A 27 -7.68 -17.70 10.45
C VAL A 27 -8.31 -17.28 9.14
N VAL A 28 -9.61 -17.58 8.93
CA VAL A 28 -10.31 -17.16 7.70
C VAL A 28 -10.25 -15.64 7.56
N TYR A 29 -10.52 -14.91 8.64
CA TYR A 29 -10.47 -13.45 8.64
C TYR A 29 -9.06 -12.90 8.38
N PHE A 30 -8.05 -13.46 9.05
CA PHE A 30 -6.65 -13.07 8.93
C PHE A 30 -6.11 -13.27 7.51
N VAL A 31 -6.37 -14.42 6.90
CA VAL A 31 -5.84 -14.78 5.58
C VAL A 31 -6.62 -14.11 4.44
N ARG A 32 -7.92 -13.84 4.62
CA ARG A 32 -8.76 -13.32 3.54
C ARG A 32 -8.99 -11.82 3.57
N TRP A 33 -9.09 -11.20 4.75
CA TRP A 33 -9.61 -9.83 4.86
C TRP A 33 -8.67 -8.84 5.53
N LEU A 34 -8.06 -9.19 6.67
CA LEU A 34 -7.12 -8.29 7.36
C LEU A 34 -5.97 -9.06 8.01
N PRO A 35 -4.79 -9.09 7.37
CA PRO A 35 -3.58 -9.66 7.96
C PRO A 35 -2.92 -8.69 8.96
N LEU A 36 -3.68 -8.11 9.90
CA LEU A 36 -3.15 -7.27 10.96
C LEU A 36 -2.47 -8.14 12.03
N GLY A 37 -1.20 -8.46 11.78
CA GLY A 37 -0.45 -9.44 12.56
C GLY A 37 -0.42 -9.24 14.08
N PRO A 38 -0.33 -8.01 14.63
CA PRO A 38 -0.34 -7.80 16.09
C PRO A 38 -1.66 -8.22 16.76
N ARG A 39 -2.79 -8.12 16.05
CA ARG A 39 -4.12 -8.42 16.61
C ARG A 39 -4.48 -9.89 16.48
N PHE A 40 -4.17 -10.52 15.34
CA PHE A 40 -4.70 -11.85 15.02
C PHE A 40 -3.76 -13.01 15.34
N LEU A 41 -2.45 -12.85 15.18
CA LEU A 41 -1.50 -13.95 15.42
C LEU A 41 -1.51 -14.45 16.87
N PRO A 42 -1.55 -13.59 17.91
CA PRO A 42 -1.66 -14.06 19.29
C PRO A 42 -2.95 -14.86 19.55
N ILE A 43 -4.07 -14.45 18.94
CA ILE A 43 -5.36 -15.13 19.06
C ILE A 43 -5.32 -16.50 18.39
N ILE A 44 -4.77 -16.58 17.18
CA ILE A 44 -4.61 -17.84 16.42
C ILE A 44 -3.74 -18.82 17.21
N ASN A 45 -2.56 -18.38 17.64
CA ASN A 45 -1.61 -19.22 18.38
C ASN A 45 -2.18 -19.68 19.72
N THR A 46 -2.79 -18.78 20.50
CA THR A 46 -3.40 -19.12 21.79
C THR A 46 -4.56 -20.10 21.61
N SER A 47 -5.43 -19.88 20.63
CA SER A 47 -6.56 -20.76 20.34
C SER A 47 -6.10 -22.16 19.90
N ALA A 48 -5.03 -22.24 19.11
CA ALA A 48 -4.43 -23.51 18.73
C ALA A 48 -3.85 -24.26 19.93
N VAL A 49 -3.11 -23.57 20.81
CA VAL A 49 -2.53 -24.17 22.03
C VAL A 49 -3.62 -24.67 22.98
N VAL A 50 -4.68 -23.87 23.21
CA VAL A 50 -5.82 -24.28 24.04
C VAL A 50 -6.54 -25.48 23.43
N TYR A 51 -6.75 -25.47 22.10
CA TYR A 51 -7.38 -26.58 21.41
C TYR A 51 -6.58 -27.89 21.54
N LEU A 52 -5.28 -27.85 21.27
CA LEU A 52 -4.41 -29.03 21.36
C LEU A 52 -4.31 -29.54 22.80
N SER A 53 -4.20 -28.64 23.78
CA SER A 53 -4.13 -29.00 25.20
C SER A 53 -5.43 -29.67 25.67
N THR A 54 -6.59 -29.13 25.29
CA THR A 54 -7.90 -29.71 25.64
C THR A 54 -8.14 -31.05 24.92
N LEU A 55 -7.69 -31.19 23.68
CA LEU A 55 -7.73 -32.45 22.94
C LEU A 55 -6.89 -33.54 23.62
N ILE A 56 -5.66 -33.22 24.04
CA ILE A 56 -4.79 -34.14 24.78
C ILE A 56 -5.50 -34.61 26.05
N ILE A 57 -6.03 -33.69 26.85
CA ILE A 57 -6.78 -34.03 28.08
C ILE A 57 -7.94 -34.97 27.76
N GLN A 58 -8.74 -34.68 26.72
CA GLN A 58 -9.90 -35.49 26.34
C GLN A 58 -9.54 -36.90 25.81
N VAL A 59 -8.39 -37.05 25.16
CA VAL A 59 -7.89 -38.34 24.68
C VAL A 59 -7.45 -39.23 25.85
N PHE A 60 -6.87 -38.65 26.89
CA PHE A 60 -6.41 -39.37 28.09
C PHE A 60 -7.47 -39.46 29.20
N GLU A 61 -8.61 -38.78 29.05
CA GLU A 61 -9.70 -38.85 30.03
C GLU A 61 -10.33 -40.27 30.02
N PRO A 62 -10.49 -40.93 31.18
CA PRO A 62 -11.10 -42.25 31.25
C PRO A 62 -12.50 -42.23 30.65
N ARG A 63 -12.79 -43.16 29.74
CA ARG A 63 -14.12 -43.29 29.11
C ARG A 63 -15.18 -43.57 30.18
N ARG A 64 -15.93 -42.55 30.59
CA ARG A 64 -17.11 -42.74 31.44
C ARG A 64 -18.20 -43.44 30.63
N SER A 65 -18.81 -44.46 31.23
CA SER A 65 -19.97 -45.16 30.68
C SER A 65 -21.22 -44.28 30.81
N VAL A 66 -21.25 -43.14 30.13
CA VAL A 66 -22.44 -42.29 30.08
C VAL A 66 -23.28 -42.72 28.89
N THR A 67 -24.50 -43.14 29.20
CA THR A 67 -25.62 -43.36 28.29
C THR A 67 -26.06 -42.03 27.67
N ASP A 68 -25.19 -41.40 26.88
CA ASP A 68 -25.54 -40.16 26.18
C ASP A 68 -25.62 -40.42 24.68
N ARG A 69 -26.66 -39.88 24.04
CA ARG A 69 -26.97 -40.10 22.62
C ARG A 69 -25.76 -39.74 21.75
N SER A 70 -25.51 -40.52 20.71
CA SER A 70 -24.53 -40.18 19.66
C SER A 70 -24.84 -38.78 19.13
N LYS A 71 -23.99 -37.80 19.47
CA LYS A 71 -24.16 -36.44 19.00
C LYS A 71 -23.90 -36.39 17.48
N SER A 72 -24.55 -35.46 16.78
CA SER A 72 -24.50 -35.37 15.30
C SER A 72 -23.06 -35.27 14.78
N ARG A 73 -22.69 -36.12 13.80
CA ARG A 73 -21.38 -36.09 13.13
C ARG A 73 -21.08 -34.72 12.51
N LEU A 74 -22.11 -34.06 11.98
CA LEU A 74 -22.02 -32.71 11.42
C LEU A 74 -21.64 -31.68 12.49
N ALA A 75 -22.25 -31.76 13.68
CA ALA A 75 -21.89 -30.88 14.80
C ALA A 75 -20.46 -31.13 15.29
N THR A 76 -19.96 -32.37 15.21
CA THR A 76 -18.56 -32.70 15.53
C THR A 76 -17.60 -32.01 14.55
N LEU A 77 -17.93 -32.06 13.27
CA LEU A 77 -17.13 -31.43 12.23
C LEU A 77 -17.13 -29.90 12.35
N LEU A 78 -18.31 -29.28 12.52
CA LEU A 78 -18.47 -27.82 12.56
C LEU A 78 -17.83 -27.20 13.81
N LEU A 79 -18.01 -27.82 14.98
CA LEU A 79 -17.58 -27.26 16.27
C LEU A 79 -16.17 -27.66 16.70
N GLY A 80 -15.46 -28.47 15.91
CA GLY A 80 -14.08 -28.85 16.28
C GLY A 80 -13.96 -29.92 17.36
N ARG A 81 -15.06 -30.47 17.87
CA ARG A 81 -15.06 -31.23 19.12
C ARG A 81 -14.49 -32.64 18.98
N TYR A 82 -13.89 -33.14 20.06
CA TYR A 82 -13.54 -34.56 20.20
C TYR A 82 -14.79 -35.41 20.41
N GLU A 83 -14.93 -36.49 19.64
CA GLU A 83 -15.99 -37.49 19.78
C GLU A 83 -15.41 -38.91 19.65
N PRO A 84 -15.22 -39.64 20.78
CA PRO A 84 -14.56 -40.95 20.77
C PRO A 84 -15.35 -42.01 20.00
N ARG A 85 -16.68 -41.83 19.86
CA ARG A 85 -17.55 -42.73 19.06
C ARG A 85 -17.51 -42.45 17.56
N SER A 86 -16.88 -41.34 17.14
CA SER A 86 -16.76 -40.94 15.74
C SER A 86 -15.30 -40.61 15.41
N PRO A 87 -14.41 -41.63 15.36
CA PRO A 87 -12.97 -41.42 15.19
C PRO A 87 -12.63 -40.70 13.89
N ILE A 88 -13.37 -40.98 12.80
CA ILE A 88 -13.17 -40.30 11.51
C ILE A 88 -13.53 -38.81 11.60
N SER A 89 -14.68 -38.46 12.18
CA SER A 89 -15.07 -37.04 12.32
C SER A 89 -14.15 -36.28 13.26
N THR A 90 -13.69 -36.93 14.34
CA THR A 90 -12.66 -36.39 15.24
C THR A 90 -11.34 -36.17 14.51
N PHE A 91 -10.88 -37.15 13.73
CA PHE A 91 -9.67 -37.00 12.92
C PHE A 91 -9.79 -35.84 11.93
N LEU A 92 -10.89 -35.77 11.17
CA LEU A 92 -11.12 -34.71 10.20
C LEU A 92 -11.18 -33.32 10.85
N THR A 93 -11.80 -33.20 12.03
CA THR A 93 -11.94 -31.91 12.70
C THR A 93 -10.60 -31.42 13.28
N VAL A 94 -9.77 -32.34 13.78
CA VAL A 94 -8.38 -32.06 14.19
C VAL A 94 -7.55 -31.65 12.98
N LEU A 95 -7.66 -32.38 11.87
CA LEU A 95 -6.98 -32.05 10.61
C LEU A 95 -7.35 -30.65 10.11
N ILE A 96 -8.64 -30.27 10.14
CA ILE A 96 -9.08 -28.91 9.78
C ILE A 96 -8.40 -27.85 10.66
N ASN A 97 -8.33 -28.05 11.97
CA ASN A 97 -7.70 -27.08 12.88
C ASN A 97 -6.18 -26.98 12.66
N ILE A 98 -5.51 -28.10 12.39
CA ILE A 98 -4.10 -28.12 12.00
C ILE A 98 -3.91 -27.38 10.69
N LEU A 99 -4.74 -27.64 9.67
CA LEU A 99 -4.69 -26.95 8.38
C LEU A 99 -4.92 -25.45 8.54
N CYS A 100 -5.85 -25.01 9.39
CA CYS A 100 -6.05 -23.59 9.69
C CYS A 100 -4.76 -22.96 10.24
N LEU A 101 -4.12 -23.58 11.22
CA LEU A 101 -2.84 -23.09 11.75
C LEU A 101 -1.75 -23.08 10.66
N SER A 102 -1.62 -24.16 9.91
CA SER A 102 -0.63 -24.29 8.83
C SER A 102 -0.82 -23.23 7.74
N VAL A 103 -2.05 -22.91 7.36
CA VAL A 103 -2.33 -21.85 6.37
C VAL A 103 -1.93 -20.47 6.91
N SER A 104 -2.14 -20.19 8.21
CA SER A 104 -1.65 -18.94 8.80
C SER A 104 -0.14 -18.86 8.88
N VAL A 105 0.53 -19.96 9.24
CA VAL A 105 1.99 -20.05 9.23
C VAL A 105 2.52 -19.88 7.81
N ASP A 106 1.92 -20.56 6.83
CA ASP A 106 2.25 -20.41 5.42
C ASP A 106 2.09 -18.96 4.96
N PHE A 107 0.97 -18.31 5.28
CA PHE A 107 0.73 -16.92 4.95
C PHE A 107 1.79 -15.96 5.52
N VAL A 108 2.22 -16.16 6.77
CA VAL A 108 3.22 -15.30 7.43
C VAL A 108 4.63 -15.55 6.91
N TYR A 109 5.02 -16.82 6.78
CA TYR A 109 6.43 -17.19 6.62
C TYR A 109 6.79 -17.61 5.19
N ARG A 110 5.83 -17.95 4.31
CA ARG A 110 6.14 -18.42 2.95
C ARG A 110 7.01 -17.42 2.19
N GLY A 111 6.65 -16.14 2.24
CA GLY A 111 7.43 -15.04 1.66
C GLY A 111 8.86 -14.99 2.20
N HIS A 112 9.02 -15.11 3.52
CA HIS A 112 10.31 -15.01 4.17
C HIS A 112 11.19 -16.27 4.05
N VAL A 113 10.61 -17.47 3.89
CA VAL A 113 11.35 -18.74 3.84
C VAL A 113 11.61 -19.21 2.41
N PHE A 114 10.59 -19.19 1.54
CA PHE A 114 10.69 -19.77 0.19
C PHE A 114 11.04 -18.75 -0.89
N TYR A 115 10.84 -17.46 -0.62
CA TYR A 115 11.15 -16.38 -1.55
C TYR A 115 12.27 -15.48 -0.99
N GLN A 116 13.24 -16.10 -0.33
CA GLN A 116 14.49 -15.42 0.04
C GLN A 116 15.25 -15.08 -1.22
N SER A 117 15.44 -13.79 -1.42
CA SER A 117 16.12 -13.27 -2.58
C SER A 117 17.40 -12.61 -2.08
N GLU A 118 18.45 -13.42 -1.87
CA GLU A 118 19.72 -12.91 -1.32
C GLU A 118 20.66 -12.42 -2.41
N GLN A 119 20.48 -12.92 -3.65
CA GLN A 119 21.37 -12.65 -4.79
C GLN A 119 20.79 -11.64 -5.80
N VAL A 120 19.68 -10.99 -5.48
CA VAL A 120 19.11 -9.95 -6.36
C VAL A 120 19.83 -8.63 -6.12
N THR A 121 21.02 -8.53 -6.70
CA THR A 121 21.76 -7.29 -6.89
C THR A 121 21.12 -6.55 -8.06
N PHE A 122 20.22 -5.60 -7.79
CA PHE A 122 19.59 -4.81 -8.84
C PHE A 122 20.02 -3.35 -8.78
N SER A 123 20.65 -2.91 -9.87
CA SER A 123 20.60 -1.55 -10.40
C SER A 123 19.98 -1.68 -11.79
N ARG A 124 18.63 -1.78 -11.85
CA ARG A 124 17.80 -2.07 -13.05
C ARG A 124 18.52 -2.76 -14.24
N VAL A 125 19.20 -3.88 -13.94
CA VAL A 125 19.50 -4.96 -14.88
C VAL A 125 18.36 -5.95 -14.69
N GLY A 126 17.43 -6.10 -15.64
CA GLY A 126 16.38 -7.12 -15.67
C GLY A 126 16.83 -8.56 -15.34
N TYR A 127 16.67 -9.53 -16.24
CA TYR A 127 17.05 -10.93 -16.00
C TYR A 127 18.54 -11.15 -16.23
N VAL A 128 19.26 -11.77 -15.28
CA VAL A 128 20.66 -12.18 -15.45
C VAL A 128 20.78 -13.69 -15.23
N ASP A 129 21.40 -14.41 -16.17
CA ASP A 129 21.87 -15.79 -16.00
C ASP A 129 23.38 -15.91 -16.30
N SER A 130 23.92 -17.13 -16.34
CA SER A 130 25.35 -17.37 -16.60
C SER A 130 25.84 -16.86 -17.96
N THR A 131 24.93 -16.47 -18.86
CA THR A 131 25.22 -16.09 -20.25
C THR A 131 24.53 -14.82 -20.72
N THR A 132 23.53 -14.30 -20.01
CA THR A 132 22.72 -13.16 -20.45
C THR A 132 22.43 -12.20 -19.31
N ALA A 133 22.31 -10.91 -19.64
CA ALA A 133 21.81 -9.87 -18.75
C ALA A 133 20.87 -8.96 -19.55
N ARG A 134 19.60 -8.86 -19.16
CA ARG A 134 18.67 -7.83 -19.67
C ARG A 134 18.96 -6.57 -18.86
N VAL A 135 19.17 -5.41 -19.48
CA VAL A 135 19.31 -4.13 -18.77
C VAL A 135 18.14 -3.23 -19.15
N VAL A 136 17.48 -2.59 -18.18
CA VAL A 136 16.45 -1.60 -18.49
C VAL A 136 17.01 -0.22 -18.18
N VAL A 137 17.50 0.43 -19.22
CA VAL A 137 18.07 1.78 -19.14
C VAL A 137 16.94 2.80 -19.32
N ARG A 138 16.78 3.70 -18.36
CA ARG A 138 16.06 4.96 -18.57
C ARG A 138 17.12 6.03 -18.79
N ALA A 139 17.17 6.59 -19.99
CA ALA A 139 18.14 7.63 -20.33
C ALA A 139 17.43 9.00 -20.42
N PRO A 140 18.09 10.09 -20.00
CA PRO A 140 17.56 11.44 -20.22
C PRO A 140 17.53 11.74 -21.72
N SER A 141 16.35 12.12 -22.22
CA SER A 141 16.06 12.86 -23.47
C SER A 141 16.94 12.59 -24.71
N ALA A 142 17.50 11.40 -24.86
CA ALA A 142 18.34 11.03 -25.99
C ALA A 142 17.55 10.06 -26.88
N PRO A 143 17.37 10.34 -28.19
CA PRO A 143 16.62 9.48 -29.07
C PRO A 143 17.30 8.12 -29.29
N THR A 144 18.59 8.04 -28.95
CA THR A 144 19.39 6.82 -29.00
C THR A 144 20.28 6.74 -27.77
N VAL A 145 20.39 5.54 -27.20
CA VAL A 145 21.33 5.24 -26.11
C VAL A 145 22.32 4.22 -26.64
N GLN A 146 23.60 4.60 -26.65
CA GLN A 146 24.69 3.68 -26.93
C GLN A 146 25.05 2.95 -25.64
N ILE A 147 24.90 1.63 -25.64
CA ILE A 147 25.32 0.80 -24.52
C ILE A 147 26.79 0.45 -24.71
N GLU A 148 27.62 0.69 -23.71
CA GLU A 148 28.98 0.18 -23.63
C GLU A 148 29.09 -0.76 -22.43
N TYR A 149 29.82 -1.87 -22.58
CA TYR A 149 30.03 -2.83 -21.50
C TYR A 149 31.47 -3.35 -21.48
N ARG A 150 31.94 -3.77 -20.32
CA ARG A 150 33.25 -4.41 -20.15
C ARG A 150 33.22 -5.42 -19.01
N GLU A 151 34.12 -6.38 -19.05
CA GLU A 151 34.41 -7.25 -17.91
C GLU A 151 35.13 -6.46 -16.81
N GLU A 152 34.95 -6.84 -15.54
CA GLU A 152 35.48 -6.10 -14.37
C GLU A 152 37.00 -5.89 -14.42
N VAL A 153 37.72 -6.89 -14.93
CA VAL A 153 39.19 -6.89 -15.06
C VAL A 153 39.68 -6.41 -16.43
N ALA A 154 38.78 -6.10 -17.37
CA ALA A 154 39.15 -5.65 -18.71
C ALA A 154 39.31 -4.12 -18.76
N SER A 155 40.33 -3.65 -19.46
CA SER A 155 40.56 -2.20 -19.66
C SER A 155 39.76 -1.61 -20.83
N LEU A 156 39.29 -2.44 -21.77
CA LEU A 156 38.62 -2.02 -23.00
C LEU A 156 37.11 -2.13 -22.88
N TRP A 157 36.39 -1.10 -23.34
CA TRP A 157 34.94 -1.09 -23.46
C TRP A 157 34.50 -1.69 -24.81
N HIS A 158 33.53 -2.59 -24.76
CA HIS A 158 32.84 -3.13 -25.91
C HIS A 158 31.65 -2.26 -26.27
N GLN A 159 31.48 -1.99 -27.55
CA GLN A 159 30.31 -1.32 -28.10
C GLN A 159 29.14 -2.32 -28.15
N GLY A 160 28.09 -2.05 -27.38
CA GLY A 160 26.83 -2.78 -27.38
C GLY A 160 25.83 -2.21 -28.39
N SER A 161 24.59 -2.67 -28.28
CA SER A 161 23.50 -2.26 -29.17
C SER A 161 23.10 -0.80 -28.96
N VAL A 162 22.76 -0.11 -30.05
CA VAL A 162 22.08 1.19 -30.03
C VAL A 162 20.60 0.92 -29.73
N ILE A 163 20.08 1.49 -28.64
CA ILE A 163 18.66 1.40 -28.30
C ILE A 163 17.99 2.69 -28.76
N SER A 164 17.01 2.60 -29.67
CA SER A 164 16.11 3.71 -29.99
C SER A 164 15.14 3.90 -28.83
N VAL A 165 15.13 5.09 -28.25
CA VAL A 165 14.22 5.45 -27.17
C VAL A 165 13.05 6.20 -27.77
N ASN A 166 11.87 5.57 -27.73
CA ASN A 166 10.64 6.28 -28.07
C ASN A 166 10.16 7.04 -26.84
N GLU A 167 9.77 8.29 -27.00
CA GLU A 167 9.06 8.99 -25.93
C GLU A 167 7.75 8.26 -25.63
N SER A 168 7.64 7.67 -24.45
CA SER A 168 6.37 7.16 -23.97
C SER A 168 5.49 8.34 -23.58
N SER A 169 4.26 8.41 -24.11
CA SER A 169 3.21 9.29 -23.59
C SER A 169 2.61 8.76 -22.28
N GLU A 170 2.85 7.49 -21.98
CA GLU A 170 2.26 6.77 -20.85
C GLU A 170 3.31 6.51 -19.76
N PHE A 171 2.88 6.65 -18.51
CA PHE A 171 3.67 6.33 -17.33
C PHE A 171 2.74 5.98 -16.17
N LEU A 172 3.27 5.24 -15.20
CA LEU A 172 2.57 4.88 -13.97
C LEU A 172 3.14 5.70 -12.82
N VAL A 173 2.29 6.41 -12.09
CA VAL A 173 2.66 7.03 -10.81
C VAL A 173 2.34 6.03 -9.71
N VAL A 174 3.36 5.64 -8.93
CA VAL A 174 3.22 4.68 -7.83
C VAL A 174 3.58 5.39 -6.53
N ASN A 175 2.59 5.53 -5.66
CA ASN A 175 2.80 5.86 -4.25
C ASN A 175 2.84 4.57 -3.44
N GLY A 176 3.97 4.31 -2.77
CA GLY A 176 4.12 3.19 -1.85
C GLY A 176 3.93 1.80 -2.47
N ILE A 177 4.97 0.96 -2.49
CA ILE A 177 4.85 -0.41 -3.01
C ILE A 177 5.27 -1.48 -2.02
N VAL A 178 5.96 -1.10 -0.95
CA VAL A 178 6.45 -2.03 0.06
C VAL A 178 5.68 -1.81 1.35
N LYS A 179 5.17 -2.91 1.93
CA LYS A 179 4.52 -2.90 3.24
C LYS A 179 5.25 -3.84 4.20
N LEU A 180 6.27 -3.32 4.90
CA LEU A 180 7.09 -4.10 5.83
C LEU A 180 6.39 -4.40 7.17
N SER A 181 5.36 -3.64 7.52
CA SER A 181 4.74 -3.68 8.84
C SER A 181 3.77 -4.86 9.04
N LEU A 182 3.45 -5.66 8.01
CA LEU A 182 2.39 -6.67 8.09
C LEU A 182 2.72 -8.00 7.39
N PRO A 183 2.33 -9.15 7.95
CA PRO A 183 1.81 -9.34 9.32
C PRO A 183 2.92 -9.32 10.38
N VAL A 184 4.18 -9.60 10.00
CA VAL A 184 5.33 -9.62 10.93
C VAL A 184 6.48 -8.84 10.31
N ARG A 185 7.07 -7.95 11.10
CA ARG A 185 8.30 -7.26 10.74
C ARG A 185 9.50 -8.10 11.18
N PHE A 186 10.34 -8.51 10.24
CA PHE A 186 11.47 -9.40 10.49
C PHE A 186 12.76 -8.67 10.87
N GLY A 187 12.86 -7.36 10.57
CA GLY A 187 14.03 -6.55 10.86
C GLY A 187 13.83 -5.06 10.56
N PHE A 188 14.89 -4.29 10.83
CA PHE A 188 14.96 -2.82 10.64
C PHE A 188 16.26 -2.38 9.95
N ASP A 189 17.09 -3.32 9.52
CA ASP A 189 18.33 -3.01 8.81
C ASP A 189 18.10 -2.87 7.31
N VAL A 190 19.11 -2.33 6.61
CA VAL A 190 19.09 -2.11 5.16
C VAL A 190 18.77 -3.41 4.39
N SER A 191 19.23 -4.56 4.86
CA SER A 191 19.04 -5.84 4.17
C SER A 191 17.59 -6.31 4.20
N GLU A 192 16.85 -6.02 5.29
CA GLU A 192 15.42 -6.32 5.37
C GLU A 192 14.62 -5.45 4.38
N TYR A 193 14.93 -4.16 4.28
CA TYR A 193 14.30 -3.27 3.30
C TYR A 193 14.58 -3.72 1.86
N GLN A 194 15.84 -4.05 1.54
CA GLN A 194 16.21 -4.62 0.23
C GLN A 194 15.44 -5.90 -0.06
N THR A 195 15.32 -6.79 0.93
CA THR A 195 14.57 -8.04 0.80
C THR A 195 13.10 -7.79 0.46
N ALA A 196 12.49 -6.77 1.09
CA ALA A 196 11.11 -6.41 0.79
C ALA A 196 10.93 -5.89 -0.64
N TYR A 197 11.82 -5.03 -1.14
CA TYR A 197 11.82 -4.63 -2.55
C TYR A 197 11.99 -5.81 -3.50
N ARG A 198 12.96 -6.70 -3.23
CA ARG A 198 13.21 -7.89 -4.05
C ARG A 198 11.98 -8.79 -4.13
N LYS A 199 11.28 -9.00 -3.01
CA LYS A 199 10.03 -9.78 -2.97
C LYS A 199 8.97 -9.15 -3.87
N VAL A 200 8.71 -7.85 -3.74
CA VAL A 200 7.71 -7.15 -4.56
C VAL A 200 8.06 -7.22 -6.04
N TYR A 201 9.31 -6.91 -6.43
CA TYR A 201 9.71 -6.93 -7.84
C TYR A 201 9.84 -8.34 -8.43
N SER A 202 10.08 -9.37 -7.60
CA SER A 202 10.11 -10.78 -8.01
C SER A 202 8.71 -11.38 -8.22
N SER A 203 7.64 -10.66 -7.86
CA SER A 203 6.28 -11.17 -7.96
C SER A 203 5.95 -11.57 -9.41
N PRO A 204 5.44 -12.79 -9.65
CA PRO A 204 5.01 -13.22 -10.98
C PRO A 204 3.72 -12.52 -11.43
N SER A 205 3.07 -11.74 -10.56
CA SER A 205 1.82 -11.03 -10.86
C SER A 205 2.00 -9.81 -11.75
N TRP A 206 3.23 -9.33 -11.96
CA TRP A 206 3.49 -8.23 -12.88
C TRP A 206 3.35 -8.71 -14.33
N SER A 207 2.41 -8.09 -15.08
CA SER A 207 2.28 -8.32 -16.51
C SER A 207 3.47 -7.73 -17.29
N GLU A 208 3.69 -8.17 -18.52
CA GLU A 208 4.77 -7.62 -19.36
C GLU A 208 4.53 -6.14 -19.71
N GLU A 209 3.26 -5.73 -19.84
CA GLU A 209 2.87 -4.34 -20.09
C GLU A 209 3.22 -3.45 -18.90
N LEU A 210 2.88 -3.87 -17.66
CA LEU A 210 3.25 -3.13 -16.46
C LEU A 210 4.76 -3.04 -16.28
N LYS A 211 5.52 -4.09 -16.62
CA LYS A 211 6.99 -4.08 -16.60
C LYS A 211 7.59 -3.14 -17.66
N ALA A 212 6.89 -2.96 -18.79
CA ALA A 212 7.32 -2.09 -19.88
C ALA A 212 7.04 -0.60 -19.61
N LEU A 213 6.05 -0.28 -18.77
CA LEU A 213 5.71 1.10 -18.42
C LEU A 213 6.81 1.78 -17.56
N PRO A 214 7.12 3.06 -17.81
CA PRO A 214 7.89 3.87 -16.88
C PRO A 214 7.10 4.12 -15.59
N TRP A 215 7.66 3.70 -14.46
CA TRP A 215 7.13 3.94 -13.11
C TRP A 215 7.82 5.13 -12.47
N LEU A 216 7.05 6.13 -12.08
CA LEU A 216 7.47 7.30 -11.32
C LEU A 216 7.02 7.13 -9.88
N HIS A 217 7.94 7.28 -8.95
CA HIS A 217 7.76 6.85 -7.56
C HIS A 217 7.77 8.02 -6.59
N THR A 218 6.85 7.97 -5.62
CA THR A 218 7.04 8.58 -4.31
C THR A 218 6.86 7.52 -3.24
N TYR A 219 7.55 7.68 -2.11
CA TYR A 219 7.37 6.80 -0.97
C TYR A 219 6.27 7.32 -0.05
N ASP A 220 5.71 6.42 0.74
CA ASP A 220 4.83 6.72 1.85
C ASP A 220 5.46 6.24 3.17
N ASP A 221 4.66 6.17 4.24
CA ASP A 221 5.09 5.68 5.54
C ASP A 221 5.62 4.24 5.47
N HIS A 222 4.95 3.35 4.75
CA HIS A 222 5.24 1.92 4.77
C HIS A 222 6.57 1.52 4.13
N GLU A 223 7.19 2.40 3.36
CA GLU A 223 8.59 2.27 2.94
C GLU A 223 9.58 2.42 4.12
N ILE A 224 9.18 3.04 5.22
CA ILE A 224 9.99 3.26 6.44
C ILE A 224 9.39 2.51 7.63
N THR A 225 8.22 2.95 8.09
CA THR A 225 7.38 2.39 9.14
C THR A 225 6.06 3.17 9.18
N ASN A 226 4.99 2.54 9.70
CA ASN A 226 3.65 3.16 9.81
C ASN A 226 3.73 4.58 10.38
N ASP A 227 3.05 5.52 9.74
CA ASP A 227 2.90 6.93 10.14
C ASP A 227 4.24 7.70 10.38
N TRP A 228 5.29 7.41 9.61
CA TRP A 228 6.61 8.06 9.79
C TRP A 228 6.56 9.60 9.79
N ALA A 229 7.14 10.24 10.82
CA ALA A 229 7.16 11.71 11.00
C ALA A 229 8.44 12.23 11.68
N SER A 230 9.58 11.55 11.48
CA SER A 230 10.82 11.83 12.24
C SER A 230 12.01 12.20 11.37
N ASN A 231 11.79 12.87 10.23
CA ASN A 231 12.86 13.33 9.34
C ASN A 231 13.80 12.22 8.90
N ASP A 232 15.08 12.54 8.69
CA ASP A 232 16.13 11.64 8.27
C ASP A 232 16.83 10.93 9.44
N THR A 233 16.06 10.63 10.50
CA THR A 233 16.55 9.95 11.69
C THR A 233 16.24 8.46 11.71
N GLY A 234 16.87 7.72 12.62
CA GLY A 234 16.48 6.35 12.96
C GLY A 234 16.28 5.43 11.74
N LEU A 235 15.05 4.94 11.58
CA LEU A 235 14.69 3.99 10.51
C LEU A 235 14.83 4.57 9.10
N TYR A 236 14.71 5.88 8.93
CA TYR A 236 14.90 6.53 7.62
C TYR A 236 16.26 6.20 7.02
N LEU A 237 17.31 6.20 7.84
CA LEU A 237 18.69 5.93 7.42
C LEU A 237 18.87 4.51 6.85
N ALA A 238 18.08 3.54 7.33
CA ALA A 238 18.10 2.18 6.82
C ALA A 238 17.13 1.96 5.64
N ALA A 239 15.97 2.64 5.67
CA ALA A 239 14.87 2.47 4.72
C ALA A 239 15.12 3.13 3.36
N ILE A 240 15.67 4.34 3.39
CA ILE A 240 15.68 5.22 2.22
C ILE A 240 16.78 4.86 1.23
N PRO A 241 18.00 4.45 1.61
CA PRO A 241 18.99 4.04 0.60
C PRO A 241 18.49 2.91 -0.32
N PRO A 242 17.85 1.83 0.18
CA PRO A 242 17.15 0.86 -0.67
C PRO A 242 16.07 1.48 -1.56
N TRP A 243 15.18 2.33 -1.02
CA TRP A 243 14.18 3.04 -1.83
C TRP A 243 14.85 3.84 -2.97
N LYS A 244 15.94 4.54 -2.69
CA LYS A 244 16.68 5.30 -3.70
C LYS A 244 17.21 4.41 -4.81
N SER A 245 17.79 3.26 -4.45
CA SER A 245 18.34 2.30 -5.40
C SER A 245 17.27 1.59 -6.24
N TYR A 246 16.13 1.24 -5.65
CA TYR A 246 15.07 0.49 -6.34
C TYR A 246 14.07 1.37 -7.09
N GLN A 247 13.84 2.60 -6.64
CA GLN A 247 12.75 3.46 -7.11
C GLN A 247 13.23 4.84 -7.55
N GLN A 248 13.85 5.62 -6.65
CA GLN A 248 14.20 7.03 -6.94
C GLN A 248 15.12 7.18 -8.16
N SER A 249 16.06 6.26 -8.36
CA SER A 249 17.00 6.33 -9.49
C SER A 249 16.30 6.29 -10.87
N GLY A 250 15.04 5.87 -10.94
CA GLY A 250 14.22 5.89 -12.14
C GLY A 250 13.36 7.15 -12.30
N ASN A 251 13.30 8.00 -11.28
CA ASN A 251 12.56 9.26 -11.31
C ASN A 251 13.34 10.36 -12.06
N PRO A 252 12.66 11.42 -12.50
CA PRO A 252 13.29 12.69 -12.83
C PRO A 252 14.23 13.20 -11.73
N THR A 253 15.15 14.07 -12.11
CA THR A 253 16.07 14.72 -11.18
C THR A 253 15.28 15.41 -10.06
N ALA A 254 15.77 15.26 -8.83
CA ALA A 254 15.22 15.94 -7.67
C ALA A 254 15.16 17.46 -7.88
N PHE A 255 14.16 18.11 -7.29
CA PHE A 255 13.96 19.56 -7.44
C PHE A 255 15.14 20.37 -6.85
N ARG A 256 15.80 19.81 -5.84
CA ARG A 256 17.02 20.32 -5.21
C ARG A 256 18.01 19.19 -4.98
N GLU A 257 19.25 19.54 -4.70
CA GLU A 257 20.23 18.57 -4.20
C GLU A 257 19.80 18.05 -2.82
N GLY A 258 19.91 16.74 -2.59
CA GLY A 258 19.64 16.12 -1.28
C GLY A 258 18.16 15.88 -0.93
N VAL A 259 17.22 16.30 -1.78
CA VAL A 259 15.78 16.05 -1.57
C VAL A 259 15.27 14.88 -2.42
N ASN A 260 14.08 14.36 -2.08
CA ASN A 260 13.45 13.26 -2.82
C ASN A 260 12.25 13.70 -3.67
N TYR A 261 11.69 14.89 -3.41
CA TYR A 261 10.63 15.47 -4.24
C TYR A 261 11.21 16.03 -5.54
N TYR A 262 10.39 16.05 -6.59
CA TYR A 262 10.82 16.43 -7.93
C TYR A 262 9.64 16.98 -8.74
N SER A 263 9.97 17.66 -9.82
CA SER A 263 8.99 18.07 -10.83
C SER A 263 9.42 17.60 -12.21
N PHE A 264 8.45 17.45 -13.10
CA PHE A 264 8.69 17.15 -14.50
C PHE A 264 7.53 17.63 -15.35
N MET A 265 7.74 17.70 -16.65
CA MET A 265 6.70 18.11 -17.61
C MET A 265 6.53 17.03 -18.67
N LYS A 266 5.29 16.79 -19.07
CA LYS A 266 4.94 15.94 -20.20
C LYS A 266 3.88 16.63 -21.05
N GLY A 267 4.24 17.02 -22.27
CA GLY A 267 3.41 17.92 -23.07
C GLY A 267 3.19 19.24 -22.35
N ASP A 268 1.94 19.72 -22.29
CA ASP A 268 1.55 20.93 -21.55
C ASP A 268 1.13 20.64 -20.09
N VAL A 269 1.43 19.45 -19.58
CA VAL A 269 1.09 19.04 -18.21
C VAL A 269 2.35 19.00 -17.36
N SER A 270 2.33 19.76 -16.27
CA SER A 270 3.43 19.85 -15.31
C SER A 270 3.07 19.12 -14.04
N PHE A 271 3.98 18.30 -13.55
CA PHE A 271 3.83 17.47 -12.38
C PHE A 271 4.78 17.94 -11.29
N PHE A 272 4.28 18.00 -10.05
CA PHE A 272 5.11 18.17 -8.86
C PHE A 272 4.81 17.00 -7.91
N VAL A 273 5.83 16.17 -7.66
CA VAL A 273 5.71 14.98 -6.83
C VAL A 273 6.29 15.26 -5.46
N LEU A 274 5.42 15.23 -4.45
CA LEU A 274 5.74 15.57 -3.08
C LEU A 274 6.44 14.43 -2.33
N ASP A 275 7.30 14.82 -1.40
CA ASP A 275 7.66 14.07 -0.21
C ASP A 275 6.77 14.55 0.94
N THR A 276 5.90 13.67 1.45
CA THR A 276 4.92 13.96 2.51
C THR A 276 5.24 13.20 3.80
N ARG A 277 6.47 12.69 3.96
CA ARG A 277 6.88 11.90 5.13
C ARG A 277 8.15 12.40 5.79
N ARG A 278 9.16 12.83 5.02
CA ARG A 278 10.44 13.27 5.61
C ARG A 278 10.24 14.50 6.49
N TYR A 279 9.70 15.58 5.95
CA TYR A 279 9.77 16.87 6.63
C TYR A 279 8.60 17.18 7.56
N ARG A 280 7.59 16.30 7.60
CA ARG A 280 6.37 16.57 8.36
C ARG A 280 6.62 16.58 9.86
N SER A 281 5.82 17.38 10.57
CA SER A 281 5.72 17.36 12.03
C SER A 281 5.06 16.07 12.51
N GLU A 282 5.18 15.77 13.80
CA GLU A 282 4.46 14.64 14.40
C GLU A 282 2.94 14.82 14.27
N GLU A 283 2.23 13.72 14.00
CA GLU A 283 0.80 13.71 13.73
C GLU A 283 -0.04 14.26 14.90
N LEU A 284 0.38 14.00 16.14
CA LEU A 284 -0.28 14.41 17.37
C LEU A 284 -0.03 15.88 17.73
N MET A 285 0.89 16.56 17.04
CA MET A 285 1.08 18.00 17.21
C MET A 285 -0.22 18.73 16.85
N GLU A 286 -0.60 19.72 17.65
CA GLU A 286 -1.77 20.54 17.36
C GLU A 286 -1.58 21.27 16.01
N ASP A 287 -2.63 21.28 15.18
CA ASP A 287 -2.58 21.98 13.89
C ASP A 287 -2.44 23.49 14.10
N GLY A 288 -1.62 24.13 13.27
CA GLY A 288 -1.22 25.51 13.48
C GLY A 288 -0.07 25.92 12.57
N VAL A 289 0.36 27.17 12.70
CA VAL A 289 1.42 27.76 11.84
C VAL A 289 2.79 27.09 11.98
N PHE A 290 3.00 26.29 13.02
CA PHE A 290 4.25 25.56 13.27
C PHE A 290 4.17 24.08 12.86
N LYS A 291 2.96 23.55 12.63
CA LYS A 291 2.78 22.17 12.16
C LYS A 291 2.86 22.17 10.65
N THR A 292 3.71 21.31 10.10
CA THR A 292 4.02 21.30 8.67
C THR A 292 3.97 19.89 8.10
N MET A 293 3.52 19.74 6.85
CA MET A 293 3.58 18.47 6.11
C MET A 293 4.86 18.42 5.25
N LEU A 294 5.20 19.52 4.60
CA LEU A 294 6.28 19.59 3.62
C LEU A 294 7.59 20.16 4.18
N GLY A 295 7.56 20.77 5.37
CA GLY A 295 8.65 21.62 5.83
C GLY A 295 8.74 22.92 5.04
N VAL A 296 9.59 23.84 5.54
CA VAL A 296 9.68 25.21 5.01
C VAL A 296 10.15 25.26 3.55
N GLU A 297 11.17 24.46 3.20
CA GLU A 297 11.79 24.53 1.87
C GLU A 297 10.87 23.98 0.77
N GLN A 298 10.32 22.79 0.95
CA GLN A 298 9.43 22.18 -0.04
C GLN A 298 8.10 22.93 -0.14
N LEU A 299 7.56 23.47 0.96
CA LEU A 299 6.38 24.34 0.88
C LEU A 299 6.66 25.58 0.01
N ALA A 300 7.79 26.24 0.20
CA ALA A 300 8.18 27.38 -0.62
C ALA A 300 8.33 27.00 -2.10
N ASP A 301 8.93 25.84 -2.39
CA ASP A 301 9.07 25.31 -3.75
C ASP A 301 7.72 25.04 -4.42
N VAL A 302 6.79 24.42 -3.70
CA VAL A 302 5.44 24.13 -4.22
C VAL A 302 4.68 25.43 -4.50
N LEU A 303 4.72 26.39 -3.57
CA LEU A 303 4.05 27.68 -3.75
C LEU A 303 4.63 28.48 -4.91
N HIS A 304 5.95 28.43 -5.09
CA HIS A 304 6.63 29.05 -6.22
C HIS A 304 6.26 28.37 -7.53
N TRP A 305 6.33 27.03 -7.59
CA TRP A 305 5.96 26.25 -8.77
C TRP A 305 4.52 26.49 -9.21
N LEU A 306 3.55 26.50 -8.28
CA LEU A 306 2.15 26.81 -8.57
C LEU A 306 1.97 28.22 -9.17
N GLU A 307 2.83 29.17 -8.83
CA GLU A 307 2.77 30.55 -9.33
C GLU A 307 3.43 30.71 -10.71
N THR A 308 4.56 30.05 -10.92
CA THR A 308 5.37 30.25 -12.13
C THR A 308 4.95 29.35 -13.28
N GLU A 309 4.54 28.12 -12.99
CA GLU A 309 4.26 27.11 -14.01
C GLU A 309 3.00 27.45 -14.81
N LYS A 310 3.05 27.25 -16.14
CA LYS A 310 2.00 27.70 -17.07
C LYS A 310 1.14 26.56 -17.61
N GLY A 311 1.65 25.34 -17.56
CA GLY A 311 0.88 24.16 -17.93
C GLY A 311 -0.28 23.84 -16.98
N LEU A 312 -1.09 22.87 -17.37
CA LEU A 312 -2.00 22.18 -16.47
C LEU A 312 -1.17 21.53 -15.35
N LYS A 313 -1.54 21.75 -14.10
CA LYS A 313 -0.74 21.32 -12.95
C LYS A 313 -1.28 20.04 -12.36
N VAL A 314 -0.38 19.11 -12.05
CA VAL A 314 -0.69 17.90 -11.32
C VAL A 314 0.19 17.84 -10.07
N LEU A 315 -0.44 17.96 -8.90
CA LEU A 315 0.24 17.78 -7.62
C LEU A 315 0.06 16.32 -7.18
N VAL A 316 1.15 15.60 -6.99
CA VAL A 316 1.13 14.21 -6.53
C VAL A 316 1.52 14.18 -5.06
N SER A 317 0.63 13.68 -4.21
CA SER A 317 0.80 13.53 -2.76
C SER A 317 0.77 12.05 -2.39
N SER A 318 1.56 11.59 -1.40
CA SER A 318 1.42 10.19 -0.96
C SER A 318 0.07 9.97 -0.25
N VAL A 319 -0.25 10.88 0.67
CA VAL A 319 -1.49 10.87 1.46
C VAL A 319 -2.58 11.76 0.86
N PRO A 320 -3.88 11.51 1.16
CA PRO A 320 -4.98 12.32 0.64
C PRO A 320 -4.91 13.77 1.07
N PHE A 321 -5.23 14.64 0.14
CA PHE A 321 -5.33 16.08 0.31
C PHE A 321 -6.70 16.49 0.86
N THR A 322 -7.78 15.75 0.55
CA THR A 322 -9.10 15.97 1.13
C THR A 322 -9.15 15.71 2.64
N ARG A 323 -9.95 16.52 3.35
CA ARG A 323 -10.19 16.33 4.79
C ARG A 323 -11.37 15.40 5.10
N ASN A 324 -11.97 14.79 4.08
CA ASN A 324 -13.22 14.03 4.22
C ASN A 324 -13.04 12.66 4.90
N TRP A 325 -11.83 12.12 5.01
CA TRP A 325 -11.58 11.00 5.93
C TRP A 325 -11.46 11.54 7.36
N ARG A 326 -12.34 11.11 8.28
CA ARG A 326 -12.50 11.65 9.65
C ARG A 326 -12.09 10.72 10.78
N GLY A 327 -11.42 9.62 10.44
CA GLY A 327 -10.96 8.65 11.42
C GLY A 327 -9.92 9.20 12.37
N PRO A 328 -9.60 8.47 13.46
CA PRO A 328 -8.39 8.75 14.23
C PRO A 328 -7.12 8.78 13.34
N GLU A 329 -7.11 8.01 12.24
CA GLU A 329 -6.03 7.97 11.25
C GLU A 329 -5.99 9.23 10.34
N SER A 330 -7.00 10.11 10.36
CA SER A 330 -7.01 11.30 9.49
C SER A 330 -5.96 12.33 9.87
N ILE A 331 -5.46 12.29 11.11
CA ILE A 331 -4.37 13.17 11.56
C ILE A 331 -3.05 12.88 10.83
N ASP A 332 -2.93 11.71 10.18
CA ASP A 332 -1.78 11.29 9.40
C ASP A 332 -1.74 11.94 8.00
N ASN A 333 -2.88 12.33 7.45
CA ASN A 333 -2.99 12.95 6.13
C ASN A 333 -3.22 14.46 6.22
N TRP A 334 -3.46 15.13 5.09
CA TRP A 334 -3.63 16.58 5.05
C TRP A 334 -4.80 17.12 5.90
N ALA A 335 -5.74 16.27 6.34
CA ALA A 335 -6.77 16.62 7.32
C ALA A 335 -6.19 16.99 8.69
N GLY A 336 -4.96 16.55 9.02
CA GLY A 336 -4.23 16.90 10.23
C GLY A 336 -3.33 18.14 10.12
N TYR A 337 -3.23 18.75 8.93
CA TYR A 337 -2.31 19.85 8.60
C TYR A 337 -3.06 20.97 7.86
N LEU A 338 -4.22 21.39 8.37
CA LEU A 338 -5.17 22.22 7.63
C LEU A 338 -4.63 23.63 7.36
N VAL A 339 -3.77 24.16 8.25
CA VAL A 339 -3.16 25.48 8.06
C VAL A 339 -2.25 25.49 6.82
N GLU A 340 -1.32 24.55 6.71
CA GLU A 340 -0.43 24.45 5.54
C GLU A 340 -1.20 24.05 4.27
N ARG A 341 -2.15 23.12 4.40
CA ARG A 341 -3.07 22.74 3.33
C ARG A 341 -3.80 23.95 2.73
N GLN A 342 -4.29 24.84 3.59
CA GLN A 342 -5.00 26.04 3.17
C GLN A 342 -4.11 27.01 2.39
N MET A 343 -2.84 27.17 2.79
CA MET A 343 -1.87 27.99 2.04
C MET A 343 -1.67 27.48 0.61
N ILE A 344 -1.58 26.15 0.45
CA ILE A 344 -1.45 25.51 -0.86
C ILE A 344 -2.73 25.68 -1.68
N LEU A 345 -3.92 25.42 -1.08
CA LEU A 345 -5.21 25.60 -1.76
C LEU A 345 -5.41 27.02 -2.28
N GLU A 346 -5.10 28.03 -1.46
CA GLU A 346 -5.21 29.43 -1.86
C GLU A 346 -4.33 29.78 -3.05
N LYS A 347 -3.17 29.12 -3.18
CA LYS A 347 -2.32 29.27 -4.36
C LYS A 347 -2.90 28.49 -5.55
N MET A 348 -3.39 27.27 -5.36
CA MET A 348 -4.02 26.46 -6.41
C MET A 348 -5.24 27.16 -7.04
N TRP A 349 -6.12 27.74 -6.23
CA TRP A 349 -7.32 28.46 -6.70
C TRP A 349 -6.99 29.69 -7.56
N LYS A 350 -5.77 30.23 -7.47
CA LYS A 350 -5.30 31.34 -8.31
C LYS A 350 -4.78 30.89 -9.68
N THR A 351 -4.61 29.58 -9.88
CA THR A 351 -4.15 29.00 -11.14
C THR A 351 -5.32 28.65 -12.08
N GLU A 352 -4.99 28.28 -13.33
CA GLU A 352 -5.97 27.90 -14.35
C GLU A 352 -6.54 26.49 -14.16
N GLY A 353 -5.90 25.65 -13.34
CA GLY A 353 -6.34 24.28 -13.12
C GLY A 353 -5.29 23.45 -12.40
N VAL A 354 -5.71 22.72 -11.37
CA VAL A 354 -4.86 21.77 -10.63
C VAL A 354 -5.59 20.45 -10.42
N VAL A 355 -4.95 19.35 -10.81
CA VAL A 355 -5.33 18.01 -10.42
C VAL A 355 -4.43 17.57 -9.27
N VAL A 356 -5.01 17.03 -8.21
CA VAL A 356 -4.29 16.37 -7.14
C VAL A 356 -4.46 14.86 -7.31
N ILE A 357 -3.38 14.10 -7.20
CA ILE A 357 -3.41 12.63 -7.23
C ILE A 357 -2.83 12.13 -5.91
N SER A 358 -3.52 11.21 -5.24
CA SER A 358 -3.10 10.69 -3.94
C SER A 358 -3.48 9.22 -3.71
N GLY A 359 -2.96 8.62 -2.62
CA GLY A 359 -3.17 7.22 -2.26
C GLY A 359 -3.45 7.02 -0.76
N ASP A 360 -2.73 6.08 -0.13
CA ASP A 360 -2.74 5.73 1.30
C ASP A 360 -4.01 5.06 1.86
N ARG A 361 -5.22 5.61 1.62
CA ARG A 361 -6.43 5.18 2.35
C ARG A 361 -7.01 3.82 1.98
N HIS A 362 -6.45 3.14 0.98
CA HIS A 362 -6.92 1.86 0.43
C HIS A 362 -8.38 1.89 -0.07
N GLU A 363 -8.85 3.08 -0.41
CA GLU A 363 -10.18 3.39 -0.92
C GLU A 363 -10.02 4.32 -2.13
N HIS A 364 -11.13 4.59 -2.83
CA HIS A 364 -11.17 5.65 -3.83
C HIS A 364 -12.10 6.79 -3.39
N ALA A 365 -11.63 8.02 -3.54
CA ALA A 365 -12.47 9.21 -3.48
C ALA A 365 -12.04 10.23 -4.54
N THR A 366 -13.04 10.86 -5.16
CA THR A 366 -12.85 12.05 -5.99
C THR A 366 -13.47 13.25 -5.26
N THR A 367 -12.67 14.27 -4.99
CA THR A 367 -13.07 15.47 -4.24
C THR A 367 -12.80 16.72 -5.06
N LYS A 368 -13.76 17.63 -5.13
CA LYS A 368 -13.57 18.96 -5.73
C LYS A 368 -13.36 19.99 -4.61
N PHE A 369 -12.35 20.84 -4.73
CA PHE A 369 -12.03 21.82 -3.68
C PHE A 369 -12.61 23.19 -3.98
N GLN A 370 -13.72 23.51 -3.32
CA GLN A 370 -14.50 24.71 -3.56
C GLN A 370 -13.76 25.97 -3.08
N ALA A 371 -13.48 26.87 -4.02
CA ALA A 371 -12.94 28.20 -3.69
C ALA A 371 -14.04 29.11 -3.09
N PRO A 372 -13.67 30.11 -2.27
CA PRO A 372 -14.63 31.02 -1.62
C PRO A 372 -15.54 31.79 -2.58
N ASP A 373 -15.12 31.99 -3.82
CA ASP A 373 -15.89 32.71 -4.86
C ASP A 373 -16.86 31.79 -5.64
N GLY A 374 -16.94 30.51 -5.28
CA GLY A 374 -17.79 29.53 -5.96
C GLY A 374 -17.16 28.91 -7.21
N LYS A 375 -16.00 29.37 -7.69
CA LYS A 375 -15.33 28.83 -8.88
C LYS A 375 -14.17 27.93 -8.50
N SER A 376 -14.36 26.61 -8.61
CA SER A 376 -13.31 25.64 -8.28
C SER A 376 -12.67 25.03 -9.51
N ASN A 377 -11.37 25.31 -9.67
CA ASN A 377 -10.48 24.70 -10.66
C ASN A 377 -9.49 23.70 -10.02
N VAL A 378 -9.89 23.05 -8.92
CA VAL A 378 -9.04 22.06 -8.25
C VAL A 378 -9.85 20.79 -7.98
N VAL A 379 -9.31 19.64 -8.36
CA VAL A 379 -9.91 18.32 -8.13
C VAL A 379 -8.85 17.35 -7.63
N GLU A 380 -9.20 16.51 -6.67
CA GLU A 380 -8.39 15.38 -6.23
C GLU A 380 -9.00 14.06 -6.69
N PHE A 381 -8.12 13.15 -7.12
CA PHE A 381 -8.40 11.73 -7.28
C PHE A 381 -7.49 10.93 -6.34
N SER A 382 -8.04 10.52 -5.21
CA SER A 382 -7.37 9.64 -4.27
C SER A 382 -7.73 8.20 -4.62
N THR A 383 -6.77 7.37 -5.05
CA THR A 383 -7.04 6.00 -5.50
C THR A 383 -5.99 5.04 -4.98
N SER A 384 -6.42 4.09 -4.14
CA SER A 384 -5.59 2.99 -3.68
C SER A 384 -6.49 1.81 -3.26
N PRO A 385 -5.96 0.59 -3.09
CA PRO A 385 -4.60 0.17 -3.36
C PRO A 385 -4.47 -0.60 -4.68
N LEU A 386 -3.28 -0.55 -5.30
CA LEU A 386 -3.00 -1.41 -6.46
C LEU A 386 -2.87 -2.89 -6.04
N SER A 387 -2.27 -3.17 -4.88
CA SER A 387 -1.89 -4.53 -4.45
C SER A 387 -1.95 -4.74 -2.92
N GLN A 388 -2.90 -4.10 -2.23
CA GLN A 388 -3.12 -4.26 -0.79
C GLN A 388 -4.59 -4.52 -0.44
N PHE A 389 -4.87 -4.81 0.83
CA PHE A 389 -6.24 -5.02 1.32
C PHE A 389 -7.01 -3.70 1.39
N TYR A 390 -8.29 -3.68 1.06
CA TYR A 390 -9.18 -2.56 1.38
C TYR A 390 -9.74 -2.71 2.81
N GLN A 391 -10.16 -1.61 3.44
CA GLN A 391 -10.80 -1.67 4.76
C GLN A 391 -12.26 -2.16 4.64
N PRO A 392 -12.65 -3.30 5.24
CA PRO A 392 -13.98 -3.89 5.01
C PRO A 392 -15.09 -3.36 5.93
N PHE A 393 -14.79 -2.72 7.07
CA PHE A 393 -15.79 -2.42 8.10
C PHE A 393 -15.86 -0.95 8.54
N ASP A 394 -14.72 -0.29 8.72
CA ASP A 394 -14.71 1.12 9.13
C ASP A 394 -14.88 2.00 7.90
N ARG A 395 -15.76 3.00 7.98
CA ARG A 395 -16.04 3.93 6.88
C ARG A 395 -16.07 5.32 7.45
N GLN A 396 -14.97 6.02 7.24
CA GLN A 396 -14.74 7.31 7.89
C GLN A 396 -14.78 8.46 6.89
N TYR A 397 -15.21 8.18 5.64
CA TYR A 397 -15.36 9.20 4.63
C TYR A 397 -16.72 9.93 4.76
N ARG A 398 -16.68 11.21 5.10
CA ARG A 398 -17.85 12.08 5.18
C ARG A 398 -17.48 13.51 4.80
N GLN A 399 -18.28 14.09 3.90
CA GLN A 399 -18.24 15.52 3.60
C GLN A 399 -19.03 16.28 4.66
N ASP A 400 -18.33 17.12 5.44
CA ASP A 400 -18.94 18.01 6.43
C ASP A 400 -18.82 19.48 6.02
N GLU A 401 -17.72 19.87 5.39
CA GLU A 401 -17.52 21.24 4.92
C GLU A 401 -17.88 21.38 3.45
N GLU A 402 -18.29 22.59 3.09
CA GLU A 402 -18.60 22.97 1.71
C GLU A 402 -17.34 23.13 0.85
N THR A 403 -16.15 23.18 1.47
CA THR A 403 -14.86 23.34 0.77
C THR A 403 -14.35 22.06 0.12
N ASP A 404 -14.72 20.88 0.64
CA ASP A 404 -14.21 19.58 0.17
C ASP A 404 -15.37 18.75 -0.38
N VAL A 405 -15.84 19.09 -1.59
CA VAL A 405 -17.06 18.52 -2.17
C VAL A 405 -16.80 17.13 -2.73
N MET A 406 -17.46 16.11 -2.16
CA MET A 406 -17.40 14.74 -2.64
C MET A 406 -18.10 14.62 -4.00
N ILE A 407 -17.35 14.19 -5.01
CA ILE A 407 -17.87 13.83 -6.33
C ILE A 407 -18.17 12.33 -6.40
N LYS A 408 -17.25 11.50 -5.88
CA LYS A 408 -17.38 10.05 -5.85
C LYS A 408 -16.65 9.50 -4.62
N TYR A 409 -17.23 8.46 -4.03
CA TYR A 409 -16.58 7.64 -3.01
C TYR A 409 -16.84 6.16 -3.35
N HIS A 410 -15.77 5.36 -3.34
CA HIS A 410 -15.82 3.92 -3.60
C HIS A 410 -14.83 3.19 -2.66
N PRO A 411 -15.29 2.59 -1.55
CA PRO A 411 -14.40 1.97 -0.55
C PRO A 411 -14.02 0.52 -0.84
N PHE A 412 -14.69 -0.14 -1.78
CA PHE A 412 -14.56 -1.59 -1.98
C PHE A 412 -13.55 -1.96 -3.06
N GLY A 413 -13.26 -3.25 -3.15
CA GLY A 413 -12.39 -3.84 -4.18
C GLY A 413 -10.96 -4.04 -3.72
N VAL A 414 -10.36 -5.14 -4.15
CA VAL A 414 -9.02 -5.59 -3.72
C VAL A 414 -7.93 -4.83 -4.47
N SER A 415 -8.13 -4.53 -5.75
CA SER A 415 -7.20 -3.76 -6.57
C SER A 415 -7.90 -2.56 -7.18
N LYS A 416 -7.29 -1.38 -7.07
CA LYS A 416 -7.79 -0.11 -7.59
C LYS A 416 -6.66 0.72 -8.18
N PHE A 417 -6.88 1.25 -9.37
CA PHE A 417 -6.02 2.25 -9.98
C PHE A 417 -6.83 3.20 -10.86
N GLY A 418 -6.27 4.39 -11.06
CA GLY A 418 -6.84 5.41 -11.92
C GLY A 418 -6.10 5.47 -13.25
N VAL A 419 -6.84 5.58 -14.36
CA VAL A 419 -6.27 5.90 -15.67
C VAL A 419 -6.63 7.34 -16.00
N PHE A 420 -5.63 8.14 -16.35
CA PHE A 420 -5.79 9.55 -16.68
C PHE A 420 -5.47 9.78 -18.16
N ASN A 421 -6.33 10.51 -18.85
CA ASN A 421 -6.06 11.09 -20.16
C ASN A 421 -6.12 12.61 -20.06
N PHE A 422 -4.98 13.26 -20.34
CA PHE A 422 -4.87 14.71 -20.31
C PHE A 422 -4.95 15.25 -21.74
N ASP A 423 -6.06 15.91 -22.06
CA ASP A 423 -6.26 16.57 -23.35
C ASP A 423 -6.00 18.08 -23.20
N THR A 424 -4.86 18.49 -23.76
CA THR A 424 -4.38 19.87 -23.79
C THR A 424 -4.53 20.53 -25.16
N SER A 425 -5.26 19.90 -26.10
CA SER A 425 -5.36 20.38 -27.47
C SER A 425 -6.24 21.63 -27.63
N ASN A 426 -7.16 21.87 -26.70
CA ASN A 426 -8.04 23.02 -26.73
C ASN A 426 -7.36 24.26 -26.13
N ALA A 427 -7.30 25.34 -26.91
CA ALA A 427 -6.64 26.58 -26.54
C ALA A 427 -7.31 27.35 -25.38
N THR A 428 -8.55 27.05 -25.02
CA THR A 428 -9.29 27.78 -23.97
C THR A 428 -9.72 26.90 -22.80
N GLN A 429 -9.51 25.59 -22.86
CA GLN A 429 -9.97 24.66 -21.84
C GLN A 429 -9.06 23.44 -21.73
N TRP A 430 -8.66 23.13 -20.51
CA TRP A 430 -8.05 21.84 -20.17
C TRP A 430 -9.13 20.79 -19.93
N LYS A 431 -8.90 19.57 -20.40
CA LYS A 431 -9.78 18.43 -20.14
C LYS A 431 -8.97 17.26 -19.59
N VAL A 432 -9.43 16.70 -18.48
CA VAL A 432 -8.85 15.52 -17.85
C VAL A 432 -9.93 14.47 -17.74
N GLU A 433 -9.73 13.36 -18.46
CA GLU A 433 -10.58 12.18 -18.35
C GLU A 433 -9.95 11.23 -17.34
N PHE A 434 -10.77 10.74 -16.43
CA PHE A 434 -10.38 9.80 -15.40
C PHE A 434 -11.24 8.55 -15.49
N GLU A 435 -10.60 7.39 -15.44
CA GLU A 435 -11.26 6.09 -15.31
C GLU A 435 -10.81 5.43 -14.00
N LEU A 436 -11.77 5.02 -13.18
CA LEU A 436 -11.54 4.15 -12.03
C LEU A 436 -11.70 2.70 -12.46
N VAL A 437 -10.62 1.94 -12.32
CA VAL A 437 -10.64 0.49 -12.49
C VAL A 437 -10.60 -0.17 -11.10
N VAL A 438 -11.57 -1.05 -10.85
CA VAL A 438 -11.67 -1.84 -9.61
C VAL A 438 -11.73 -3.32 -9.97
N ASP A 439 -10.83 -4.12 -9.41
CA ASP A 439 -10.74 -5.58 -9.62
C ASP A 439 -10.74 -5.97 -11.11
N GLY A 440 -10.07 -5.17 -11.94
CA GLY A 440 -9.92 -5.39 -13.39
C GLY A 440 -11.11 -4.95 -14.24
N VAL A 441 -12.11 -4.29 -13.64
CA VAL A 441 -13.30 -3.79 -14.34
C VAL A 441 -13.37 -2.27 -14.22
N LYS A 442 -13.73 -1.59 -15.31
CA LYS A 442 -14.07 -0.16 -15.27
C LYS A 442 -15.32 0.04 -14.41
N GLU A 443 -15.14 0.67 -13.26
CA GLU A 443 -16.20 0.92 -12.28
C GLU A 443 -16.83 2.30 -12.47
N TRP A 444 -16.05 3.30 -12.85
CA TRP A 444 -16.52 4.68 -12.96
C TRP A 444 -15.62 5.51 -13.87
N GLU A 445 -16.20 6.56 -14.47
CA GLU A 445 -15.46 7.53 -15.27
C GLU A 445 -15.90 8.95 -14.93
N TYR A 446 -15.00 9.91 -15.09
CA TYR A 446 -15.24 11.32 -14.82
C TYR A 446 -14.44 12.21 -15.75
N VAL A 447 -15.08 13.26 -16.24
CA VAL A 447 -14.42 14.29 -17.04
C VAL A 447 -14.39 15.57 -16.23
N TRP A 448 -13.19 16.01 -15.90
CA TRP A 448 -12.95 17.30 -15.29
C TRP A 448 -12.44 18.29 -16.33
N THR A 449 -12.92 19.52 -16.27
CA THR A 449 -12.48 20.60 -17.15
C THR A 449 -12.12 21.84 -16.35
N ALA A 450 -11.18 22.62 -16.90
CA ALA A 450 -10.78 23.90 -16.33
C ALA A 450 -10.50 24.93 -17.43
N GLU A 451 -10.89 26.18 -17.19
CA GLU A 451 -10.69 27.28 -18.14
C GLU A 451 -9.22 27.71 -18.17
N ARG A 452 -8.67 27.80 -19.39
CA ARG A 452 -7.32 28.33 -19.64
C ARG A 452 -7.43 29.84 -19.86
N ARG A 453 -6.63 30.63 -19.13
CA ARG A 453 -6.58 32.09 -19.36
C ARG A 453 -5.60 32.33 -20.51
N VAL A 454 -6.15 32.70 -21.67
CA VAL A 454 -5.37 33.02 -22.88
C VAL A 454 -4.63 34.33 -22.73
#